data_AF-A0A179SL68-F1
#
_entry.id   AF-A0A179SL68-F1
#
_cell.length_a   1.000
_cell.length_b   1.000
_cell.length_c   1.000
_cell.angle_alpha   90.00
_cell.angle_beta   90.00
_cell.angle_gamma   90.00
#
_symmetry.space_group_name_H-M   'P 1'
#
loop_
_entity.id
_entity.type
_entity.pdbx_description
1 polymer ?
#
loop_
_entity_poly.entity_id
_entity_poly.type
_entity_poly.pdbx_seq_one_letter_code
_entity_poly.pdbx_strand_id
1 'polypeptide(L)'
;MEGMRWCGFVVMNVMRSSYNSSEIVQEVNDLGLKKLLSLKNVSLVKQVNQIQSEKLYGGIIHQLKLDDFWHQLKGYERAFLRNCTKWSFGGKIKSEEFDHTDSNVKTKRSDCSFLFGLASWSYESKEYELTEKILMEIVNRAFTPIMIHRAYQELIKMHYLLRENDEASMQKCKVYCKLHIELAPILLKTASNEGIRPPRIPAFVILSNVLKEEGRLEECEEVLMLGHQYKIGKFDY
;
A
#
# COMPACT_ATOMS: atom_id res chain seq x y z
N MET A 1 -9.12 -28.59 10.93
CA MET A 1 -7.89 -28.75 10.11
C MET A 1 -8.33 -29.22 8.74
N GLU A 2 -8.51 -28.28 7.82
CA GLU A 2 -8.81 -28.43 6.39
C GLU A 2 -8.55 -27.01 5.85
N GLY A 3 -7.62 -26.69 4.96
CA GLY A 3 -6.95 -27.50 3.95
C GLY A 3 -7.54 -27.15 2.58
N MET A 4 -7.34 -25.93 2.07
CA MET A 4 -7.72 -25.59 0.69
C MET A 4 -6.49 -25.21 -0.13
N ARG A 5 -6.21 -26.09 -1.09
CA ARG A 5 -5.21 -26.01 -2.16
C ARG A 5 -5.80 -25.29 -3.38
N TRP A 6 -5.01 -24.37 -3.91
CA TRP A 6 -4.65 -24.12 -5.32
C TRP A 6 -5.45 -24.76 -6.48
N CYS A 7 -5.85 -23.91 -7.43
CA CYS A 7 -5.94 -24.09 -8.89
C CYS A 7 -5.84 -22.66 -9.50
N GLY A 8 -5.22 -22.32 -10.62
CA GLY A 8 -4.53 -23.00 -11.72
C GLY A 8 -4.20 -21.91 -12.77
N PHE A 9 -3.05 -22.05 -13.44
CA PHE A 9 -2.42 -21.10 -14.37
C PHE A 9 -3.15 -20.99 -15.74
N VAL A 10 -3.17 -19.79 -16.35
CA VAL A 10 -3.22 -19.60 -17.82
C VAL A 10 -2.24 -18.47 -18.19
N VAL A 11 -1.40 -18.72 -19.19
CA VAL A 11 -0.37 -17.85 -19.76
C VAL A 11 -0.95 -17.07 -20.95
N MET A 12 -0.72 -15.76 -21.04
CA MET A 12 -0.67 -15.04 -22.32
C MET A 12 0.30 -13.85 -22.31
N ASN A 13 0.90 -13.61 -23.47
CA ASN A 13 2.07 -12.76 -23.76
C ASN A 13 1.74 -11.27 -23.98
N VAL A 14 2.64 -10.44 -23.45
CA VAL A 14 3.25 -9.17 -23.92
C VAL A 14 2.58 -8.36 -25.04
N MET A 15 2.31 -7.07 -24.75
CA MET A 15 2.75 -5.94 -25.59
C MET A 15 3.12 -4.71 -24.75
N ARG A 16 4.31 -4.17 -25.02
CA ARG A 16 4.93 -3.00 -24.39
C ARG A 16 4.32 -1.69 -24.93
N SER A 17 4.20 -0.70 -24.06
CA SER A 17 4.13 0.71 -24.45
C SER A 17 5.05 1.52 -23.54
N SER A 18 5.98 2.23 -24.17
CA SER A 18 7.06 3.01 -23.58
C SER A 18 6.58 4.40 -23.17
N TYR A 19 6.82 4.78 -21.91
CA TYR A 19 6.73 6.17 -21.45
C TYR A 19 8.01 6.57 -20.70
N ASN A 20 8.53 7.75 -21.06
CA ASN A 20 9.76 8.37 -20.59
C ASN A 20 9.62 8.83 -19.12
N SER A 21 10.54 8.36 -18.25
CA SER A 21 10.58 8.65 -16.81
C SER A 21 11.78 9.51 -16.41
N SER A 22 12.22 10.43 -17.27
CA SER A 22 13.49 11.18 -17.09
C SER A 22 13.40 12.43 -16.22
N GLU A 23 12.27 12.74 -15.58
CA GLU A 23 12.12 14.00 -14.82
C GLU A 23 12.01 13.84 -13.28
N ILE A 24 12.08 12.62 -12.72
CA ILE A 24 11.85 12.39 -11.27
C ILE A 24 13.15 12.18 -10.47
N VAL A 25 14.32 12.07 -11.13
CA VAL A 25 15.55 11.56 -10.48
C VAL A 25 16.40 12.63 -9.79
N GLN A 26 16.05 13.92 -9.85
CA GLN A 26 16.96 14.99 -9.38
C GLN A 26 16.61 15.66 -8.04
N GLU A 27 15.51 15.30 -7.37
CA GLU A 27 15.04 16.03 -6.18
C GLU A 27 15.14 15.27 -4.84
N VAL A 28 15.73 14.06 -4.81
CA VAL A 28 15.69 13.18 -3.63
C VAL A 28 16.95 13.24 -2.74
N ASN A 29 17.99 13.99 -3.13
CA ASN A 29 19.29 13.94 -2.43
C ASN A 29 19.52 15.03 -1.36
N ASP A 30 18.54 15.85 -0.97
CA ASP A 30 18.83 16.96 -0.03
C ASP A 30 17.74 17.29 1.01
N LEU A 31 16.89 16.32 1.38
CA LEU A 31 15.84 16.53 2.40
C LEU A 31 16.11 15.74 3.67
N GLY A 32 17.13 16.18 4.40
CA GLY A 32 17.39 15.74 5.76
C GLY A 32 16.21 16.00 6.71
N LEU A 33 15.97 15.03 7.61
CA LEU A 33 15.56 15.06 9.03
C LEU A 33 14.67 16.19 9.63
N LYS A 34 14.22 17.20 8.89
CA LYS A 34 13.48 18.37 9.40
C LYS A 34 12.04 18.50 8.89
N LYS A 35 11.50 17.54 8.14
CA LYS A 35 10.09 17.56 7.68
C LYS A 35 9.10 16.73 8.51
N LEU A 36 9.56 16.08 9.58
CA LEU A 36 8.73 15.24 10.47
C LEU A 36 7.72 16.00 11.36
N LEU A 37 7.52 17.30 11.15
CA LEU A 37 6.49 18.09 11.84
C LEU A 37 5.49 18.81 10.91
N SER A 38 5.32 18.35 9.66
CA SER A 38 4.25 18.84 8.77
C SER A 38 3.06 17.89 8.59
N LEU A 39 2.79 17.03 9.58
CA LEU A 39 1.48 16.35 9.76
C LEU A 39 0.29 17.33 9.84
N LYS A 40 0.54 18.65 9.86
CA LYS A 40 -0.45 19.72 9.72
C LYS A 40 -0.87 20.03 8.27
N ASN A 41 -0.19 19.53 7.24
CA ASN A 41 -0.56 19.83 5.84
C ASN A 41 -1.56 18.85 5.21
N VAL A 42 -1.89 17.74 5.88
CA VAL A 42 -2.97 16.84 5.46
C VAL A 42 -4.36 17.48 5.70
N SER A 43 -4.46 18.49 6.59
CA SER A 43 -5.72 19.17 6.87
C SER A 43 -6.09 20.23 5.81
N LEU A 44 -5.11 20.81 5.11
CA LEU A 44 -5.36 21.84 4.09
C LEU A 44 -5.92 21.26 2.78
N VAL A 45 -5.53 20.04 2.41
CA VAL A 45 -6.12 19.33 1.25
C VAL A 45 -7.57 18.92 1.53
N LYS A 46 -7.93 18.71 2.80
CA LYS A 46 -9.31 18.38 3.20
C LYS A 46 -10.28 19.57 3.20
N GLN A 47 -9.80 20.81 3.07
CA GLN A 47 -10.64 22.01 3.19
C GLN A 47 -11.03 22.67 1.86
N VAL A 48 -10.62 22.14 0.70
CA VAL A 48 -10.94 22.74 -0.61
C VAL A 48 -12.06 22.01 -1.37
N ASN A 49 -12.49 20.83 -0.96
CA ASN A 49 -13.58 20.08 -1.63
C ASN A 49 -14.85 19.98 -0.78
N GLN A 50 -15.33 21.11 -0.25
CA GLN A 50 -16.72 21.20 0.24
C GLN A 50 -17.61 21.87 -0.81
N ILE A 51 -17.39 21.53 -2.09
CA ILE A 51 -18.46 21.55 -3.08
C ILE A 51 -19.44 20.48 -2.60
N GLN A 52 -20.71 20.81 -2.48
CA GLN A 52 -21.79 19.83 -2.35
C GLN A 52 -21.75 18.94 -3.60
N SER A 53 -20.85 17.96 -3.63
CA SER A 53 -20.78 17.00 -4.71
C SER A 53 -22.07 16.19 -4.64
N GLU A 54 -22.87 16.26 -5.69
CA GLU A 54 -23.94 15.29 -5.91
C GLU A 54 -23.38 13.90 -5.60
N LYS A 55 -24.14 13.09 -4.86
CA LYS A 55 -23.72 11.74 -4.46
C LYS A 55 -23.46 10.92 -5.74
N LEU A 56 -22.21 10.84 -6.18
CA LEU A 56 -21.82 10.15 -7.41
C LEU A 56 -21.85 8.63 -7.27
N TYR A 57 -21.69 8.13 -6.04
CA TYR A 57 -21.62 6.70 -5.74
C TYR A 57 -22.50 6.34 -4.55
N GLY A 58 -23.01 5.12 -4.53
CA GLY A 58 -23.75 4.54 -3.40
C GLY A 58 -23.11 3.25 -2.91
N GLY A 59 -23.91 2.38 -2.28
CA GLY A 59 -23.48 1.06 -1.85
C GLY A 59 -22.29 1.06 -0.88
N ILE A 60 -21.40 0.09 -1.05
CA ILE A 60 -20.23 -0.13 -0.17
C ILE A 60 -19.20 0.98 -0.36
N ILE A 61 -19.02 1.49 -1.59
CA ILE A 61 -18.07 2.59 -1.87
C ILE A 61 -18.42 3.81 -1.02
N HIS A 62 -19.67 4.25 -1.08
CA HIS A 62 -20.10 5.40 -0.30
C HIS A 62 -20.12 5.12 1.21
N GLN A 63 -20.58 3.92 1.62
CA GLN A 63 -20.59 3.54 3.04
C GLN A 63 -19.19 3.63 3.66
N LEU A 64 -18.17 3.21 2.92
CA LEU A 64 -16.77 3.23 3.35
C LEU A 64 -16.06 4.54 3.03
N LYS A 65 -16.75 5.57 2.52
CA LYS A 65 -16.16 6.86 2.12
C LYS A 65 -15.00 6.67 1.13
N LEU A 66 -15.20 5.86 0.11
CA LEU A 66 -14.22 5.54 -0.93
C LEU A 66 -14.49 6.33 -2.22
N ASP A 67 -15.37 7.31 -2.19
CA ASP A 67 -15.85 8.03 -3.37
C ASP A 67 -14.71 8.64 -4.19
N ASP A 68 -13.76 9.33 -3.54
CA ASP A 68 -12.59 9.96 -4.20
C ASP A 68 -11.65 8.92 -4.83
N PHE A 69 -11.30 7.89 -4.07
CA PHE A 69 -10.47 6.78 -4.57
C PHE A 69 -11.14 6.09 -5.75
N TRP A 70 -12.44 5.82 -5.64
CA TRP A 70 -13.21 5.14 -6.68
C TRP A 70 -13.31 5.98 -7.96
N HIS A 71 -13.42 7.31 -7.82
CA HIS A 71 -13.44 8.23 -8.95
C HIS A 71 -12.13 8.21 -9.75
N GLN A 72 -10.99 8.03 -9.08
CA GLN A 72 -9.67 7.98 -9.71
C GLN A 72 -9.41 6.68 -10.49
N LEU A 73 -10.23 5.64 -10.28
CA LEU A 73 -10.08 4.36 -10.97
C LEU A 73 -10.65 4.39 -12.39
N LYS A 74 -9.87 3.81 -13.31
CA LYS A 74 -10.29 3.59 -14.70
C LYS A 74 -11.48 2.63 -14.76
N GLY A 75 -12.24 2.68 -15.85
CA GLY A 75 -13.45 1.86 -16.01
C GLY A 75 -13.20 0.35 -15.84
N TYR A 76 -12.09 -0.18 -16.38
CA TYR A 76 -11.73 -1.59 -16.23
C TYR A 76 -11.31 -1.95 -14.80
N GLU A 77 -10.63 -1.05 -14.08
CA GLU A 77 -10.24 -1.25 -12.69
C GLU A 77 -11.50 -1.36 -11.80
N ARG A 78 -12.47 -0.46 -12.02
CA ARG A 78 -13.77 -0.53 -11.32
C ARG A 78 -14.53 -1.81 -11.64
N ALA A 79 -14.57 -2.22 -12.91
CA ALA A 79 -15.21 -3.48 -13.31
C ALA A 79 -14.55 -4.69 -12.64
N PHE A 80 -13.21 -4.72 -12.59
CA PHE A 80 -12.46 -5.76 -11.90
C PHE A 80 -12.81 -5.80 -10.40
N LEU A 81 -12.77 -4.66 -9.70
CA LEU A 81 -13.06 -4.61 -8.26
C LEU A 81 -14.52 -4.96 -7.91
N ARG A 82 -15.48 -4.63 -8.78
CA ARG A 82 -16.87 -5.12 -8.64
C ARG A 82 -16.93 -6.65 -8.68
N ASN A 83 -16.20 -7.28 -9.60
CA ASN A 83 -16.16 -8.74 -9.70
C ASN A 83 -15.48 -9.39 -8.48
N CYS A 84 -14.34 -8.86 -8.02
CA CYS A 84 -13.69 -9.32 -6.79
C CYS A 84 -14.62 -9.22 -5.58
N THR A 85 -15.39 -8.14 -5.50
CA THR A 85 -16.38 -7.95 -4.44
C THR A 85 -17.50 -8.98 -4.54
N LYS A 86 -18.09 -9.16 -5.73
CA LYS A 86 -19.11 -10.19 -5.96
C LYS A 86 -18.65 -11.57 -5.49
N TRP A 87 -17.41 -11.97 -5.79
CA TRP A 87 -16.84 -13.23 -5.32
C TRP A 87 -16.65 -13.27 -3.80
N SER A 88 -16.14 -12.18 -3.21
CA SER A 88 -15.93 -12.07 -1.76
C SER A 88 -17.22 -12.19 -0.94
N PHE A 89 -18.37 -11.93 -1.55
CA PHE A 89 -19.70 -12.06 -0.92
C PHE A 89 -20.49 -13.28 -1.44
N GLY A 90 -19.81 -14.24 -2.09
CA GLY A 90 -20.43 -15.49 -2.56
C GLY A 90 -21.54 -15.27 -3.59
N GLY A 91 -21.43 -14.20 -4.39
CA GLY A 91 -22.42 -13.85 -5.43
C GLY A 91 -23.72 -13.25 -4.91
N LYS A 92 -23.85 -13.01 -3.59
CA LYS A 92 -25.09 -12.46 -2.99
C LYS A 92 -25.37 -11.00 -3.36
N ILE A 93 -24.32 -10.26 -3.71
CA ILE A 93 -24.38 -8.86 -4.12
C ILE A 93 -24.14 -8.82 -5.63
N LYS A 94 -25.00 -8.12 -6.38
CA LYS A 94 -24.79 -7.90 -7.81
C LYS A 94 -23.63 -6.92 -8.01
N SER A 95 -22.91 -7.03 -9.13
CA SER A 95 -21.71 -6.23 -9.39
C SER A 95 -22.00 -4.72 -9.36
N GLU A 96 -23.20 -4.30 -9.79
CA GLU A 96 -23.63 -2.91 -9.89
C GLU A 96 -24.08 -2.35 -8.54
N GLU A 97 -24.60 -3.19 -7.65
CA GLU A 97 -25.01 -2.78 -6.29
C GLU A 97 -23.82 -2.35 -5.42
N PHE A 98 -22.59 -2.54 -5.91
CA PHE A 98 -21.39 -2.18 -5.20
C PHE A 98 -21.21 -0.65 -5.05
N ASP A 99 -21.48 0.09 -6.12
CA ASP A 99 -21.20 1.53 -6.22
C ASP A 99 -22.33 2.35 -6.86
N HIS A 100 -23.43 1.72 -7.33
CA HIS A 100 -24.58 2.45 -7.87
C HIS A 100 -25.17 3.43 -6.84
N THR A 101 -25.54 4.63 -7.26
CA THR A 101 -26.01 5.76 -6.42
C THR A 101 -27.16 5.36 -5.48
N ASP A 102 -28.08 4.56 -5.98
CA ASP A 102 -29.27 4.10 -5.25
C ASP A 102 -29.06 2.81 -4.44
N SER A 103 -27.86 2.22 -4.49
CA SER A 103 -27.58 1.01 -3.73
C SER A 103 -27.50 1.29 -2.22
N ASN A 104 -28.15 0.43 -1.45
CA ASN A 104 -28.14 0.43 0.02
C ASN A 104 -27.36 -0.75 0.61
N VAL A 105 -26.63 -1.50 -0.23
CA VAL A 105 -25.81 -2.63 0.21
C VAL A 105 -24.70 -2.15 1.13
N LYS A 106 -24.47 -2.90 2.20
CA LYS A 106 -23.51 -2.56 3.26
C LYS A 106 -22.61 -3.74 3.60
N THR A 107 -21.41 -3.42 4.08
CA THR A 107 -20.48 -4.37 4.68
C THR A 107 -20.25 -4.06 6.16
N LYS A 108 -19.83 -5.08 6.90
CA LYS A 108 -19.34 -4.96 8.28
C LYS A 108 -17.83 -4.75 8.36
N ARG A 109 -17.10 -4.89 7.25
CA ARG A 109 -15.64 -4.68 7.19
C ARG A 109 -15.32 -3.20 7.33
N SER A 110 -14.19 -2.88 7.97
CA SER A 110 -13.63 -1.52 7.88
C SER A 110 -13.13 -1.23 6.47
N ASP A 111 -12.95 0.04 6.16
CA ASP A 111 -12.35 0.52 4.90
C ASP A 111 -11.01 -0.17 4.59
N CYS A 112 -10.04 -0.14 5.50
CA CYS A 112 -8.74 -0.75 5.29
C CYS A 112 -8.83 -2.27 5.13
N SER A 113 -9.68 -2.94 5.92
CA SER A 113 -9.86 -4.40 5.82
C SER A 113 -10.52 -4.80 4.50
N PHE A 114 -11.44 -3.96 4.02
CA PHE A 114 -12.09 -4.15 2.73
C PHE A 114 -11.08 -3.97 1.59
N LEU A 115 -10.31 -2.89 1.62
CA LEU A 115 -9.26 -2.61 0.63
C LEU A 115 -8.16 -3.67 0.63
N PHE A 116 -7.72 -4.18 1.79
CA PHE A 116 -6.76 -5.30 1.83
C PHE A 116 -7.29 -6.54 1.11
N GLY A 117 -8.58 -6.84 1.26
CA GLY A 117 -9.22 -7.93 0.52
C GLY A 117 -9.15 -7.71 -0.99
N LEU A 118 -9.42 -6.48 -1.45
CA LEU A 118 -9.31 -6.12 -2.86
C LEU A 118 -7.86 -6.17 -3.37
N ALA A 119 -6.89 -5.68 -2.58
CA ALA A 119 -5.47 -5.74 -2.91
C ALA A 119 -4.98 -7.20 -3.07
N SER A 120 -5.45 -8.11 -2.22
CA SER A 120 -5.12 -9.55 -2.34
C SER A 120 -5.59 -10.13 -3.68
N TRP A 121 -6.86 -9.91 -4.04
CA TRP A 121 -7.40 -10.37 -5.33
C TRP A 121 -6.68 -9.76 -6.54
N SER A 122 -6.39 -8.46 -6.45
CA SER A 122 -5.64 -7.71 -7.47
C SER A 122 -4.22 -8.28 -7.65
N TYR A 123 -3.52 -8.53 -6.54
CA TYR A 123 -2.17 -9.11 -6.56
C TYR A 123 -2.15 -10.52 -7.16
N GLU A 124 -3.08 -11.38 -6.74
CA GLU A 124 -3.21 -12.75 -7.25
C GLU A 124 -3.54 -12.79 -8.74
N SER A 125 -4.28 -11.79 -9.23
CA SER A 125 -4.60 -11.62 -10.65
C SER A 125 -3.49 -10.93 -11.44
N LYS A 126 -2.35 -10.59 -10.79
CA LYS A 126 -1.21 -9.87 -11.37
C LYS A 126 -1.52 -8.45 -11.84
N GLU A 127 -2.59 -7.85 -11.33
CA GLU A 127 -2.95 -6.44 -11.54
C GLU A 127 -2.09 -5.55 -10.62
N TYR A 128 -0.77 -5.53 -10.83
CA TYR A 128 0.17 -4.94 -9.87
C TYR A 128 0.02 -3.41 -9.72
N GLU A 129 -0.28 -2.69 -10.80
CA GLU A 129 -0.56 -1.25 -10.72
C GLU A 129 -1.81 -0.94 -9.88
N LEU A 130 -2.87 -1.71 -10.06
CA LEU A 130 -4.10 -1.57 -9.27
C LEU A 130 -3.84 -1.96 -7.82
N THR A 131 -3.06 -3.02 -7.59
CA THR A 131 -2.64 -3.46 -6.26
C THR A 131 -1.91 -2.33 -5.53
N GLU A 132 -0.96 -1.68 -6.20
CA GLU A 132 -0.24 -0.53 -5.66
C GLU A 132 -1.19 0.61 -5.28
N LYS A 133 -2.10 1.02 -6.18
CA LYS A 133 -3.10 2.07 -5.91
C LYS A 133 -3.93 1.75 -4.66
N ILE A 134 -4.40 0.53 -4.53
CA ILE A 134 -5.21 0.09 -3.38
C ILE A 134 -4.38 0.12 -2.09
N LEU A 135 -3.15 -0.41 -2.12
CA LEU A 135 -2.28 -0.44 -0.94
C LEU A 135 -1.87 0.98 -0.50
N MET A 136 -1.61 1.89 -1.45
CA MET A 136 -1.35 3.30 -1.15
C MET A 136 -2.58 4.00 -0.57
N GLU A 137 -3.78 3.68 -1.05
CA GLU A 137 -5.01 4.18 -0.44
C GLU A 137 -5.17 3.72 1.01
N ILE A 138 -4.77 2.48 1.32
CA ILE A 138 -4.72 2.00 2.71
C ILE A 138 -3.72 2.83 3.54
N VAL A 139 -2.52 3.09 3.01
CA VAL A 139 -1.51 3.92 3.69
C VAL A 139 -2.07 5.32 4.01
N ASN A 140 -2.79 5.92 3.07
CA ASN A 140 -3.36 7.27 3.21
C ASN A 140 -4.49 7.34 4.26
N ARG A 141 -5.22 6.24 4.45
CA ARG A 141 -6.41 6.17 5.32
C ARG A 141 -6.16 5.54 6.68
N ALA A 142 -5.12 4.74 6.80
CA ALA A 142 -4.85 3.97 8.00
C ALA A 142 -4.61 4.87 9.22
N PHE A 143 -5.44 4.68 10.25
CA PHE A 143 -5.28 5.36 11.54
C PHE A 143 -4.27 4.68 12.47
N THR A 144 -3.92 3.43 12.20
CA THR A 144 -3.03 2.65 13.07
C THR A 144 -1.71 2.34 12.36
N PRO A 145 -0.55 2.52 13.02
CA PRO A 145 0.76 2.20 12.45
C PRO A 145 0.86 0.75 11.96
N ILE A 146 0.13 -0.18 12.58
CA ILE A 146 0.10 -1.60 12.19
C ILE A 146 -0.54 -1.79 10.81
N MET A 147 -1.57 -1.03 10.45
CA MET A 147 -2.16 -1.11 9.10
C MET A 147 -1.20 -0.57 8.04
N ILE A 148 -0.53 0.56 8.32
CA ILE A 148 0.48 1.12 7.42
C ILE A 148 1.65 0.13 7.25
N HIS A 149 2.11 -0.46 8.36
CA HIS A 149 3.13 -1.50 8.36
C HIS A 149 2.79 -2.67 7.43
N ARG A 150 1.55 -3.18 7.49
CA ARG A 150 1.08 -4.28 6.63
C ARG A 150 1.02 -3.86 5.16
N ALA A 151 0.55 -2.66 4.87
CA ALA A 151 0.47 -2.15 3.50
C ALA A 151 1.88 -2.03 2.88
N TYR A 152 2.84 -1.47 3.62
CA TYR A 152 4.22 -1.42 3.15
C TYR A 152 4.86 -2.80 2.98
N GLN A 153 4.56 -3.77 3.84
CA GLN A 153 5.05 -5.14 3.64
C GLN A 153 4.62 -5.72 2.29
N GLU A 154 3.35 -5.55 1.90
CA GLU A 154 2.86 -6.04 0.62
C GLU A 154 3.40 -5.22 -0.57
N LEU A 155 3.51 -3.90 -0.45
CA LEU A 155 4.14 -3.05 -1.47
C LEU A 155 5.59 -3.45 -1.73
N ILE A 156 6.39 -3.60 -0.67
CA ILE A 156 7.80 -4.01 -0.76
C ILE A 156 7.90 -5.40 -1.37
N LYS A 157 7.12 -6.36 -0.88
CA LYS A 157 7.13 -7.74 -1.39
C LYS A 157 6.82 -7.79 -2.89
N MET A 158 5.80 -7.06 -3.33
CA MET A 158 5.39 -7.00 -4.74
C MET A 158 6.49 -6.38 -5.60
N HIS A 159 7.00 -5.20 -5.22
CA HIS A 159 8.02 -4.50 -6.02
C HIS A 159 9.37 -5.20 -5.99
N TYR A 160 9.73 -5.82 -4.87
CA TYR A 160 10.91 -6.67 -4.80
C TYR A 160 10.79 -7.89 -5.73
N LEU A 161 9.61 -8.50 -5.86
CA LEU A 161 9.39 -9.60 -6.81
C LEU A 161 9.57 -9.13 -8.27
N LEU A 162 9.15 -7.91 -8.59
CA LEU A 162 9.20 -7.37 -9.96
C LEU A 162 10.55 -6.77 -10.35
N ARG A 163 11.46 -6.55 -9.40
CA ARG A 163 12.73 -5.80 -9.57
C ARG A 163 13.63 -6.28 -10.71
N GLU A 164 13.60 -7.57 -11.04
CA GLU A 164 14.47 -8.15 -12.08
C GLU A 164 14.01 -7.79 -13.50
N ASN A 165 12.72 -7.46 -13.66
CA ASN A 165 12.12 -7.18 -14.96
C ASN A 165 11.72 -5.71 -15.15
N ASP A 166 11.73 -4.93 -14.07
CA ASP A 166 11.31 -3.53 -14.06
C ASP A 166 12.17 -2.70 -13.09
N GLU A 167 13.02 -1.85 -13.65
CA GLU A 167 13.86 -0.93 -12.89
C GLU A 167 13.02 0.06 -12.06
N ALA A 168 11.84 0.46 -12.55
CA ALA A 168 10.95 1.34 -11.80
C ALA A 168 10.44 0.66 -10.53
N SER A 169 10.11 -0.63 -10.59
CA SER A 169 9.77 -1.45 -9.42
C SER A 169 10.92 -1.52 -8.42
N MET A 170 12.17 -1.64 -8.86
CA MET A 170 13.32 -1.61 -7.95
C MET A 170 13.42 -0.27 -7.20
N GLN A 171 13.24 0.86 -7.91
CA GLN A 171 13.25 2.19 -7.27
C GLN A 171 12.10 2.34 -6.27
N LYS A 172 10.88 1.92 -6.65
CA LYS A 172 9.72 1.89 -5.75
C LYS A 172 9.95 1.01 -4.54
N CYS A 173 10.56 -0.16 -4.71
CA CYS A 173 10.92 -1.04 -3.59
C CYS A 173 11.82 -0.33 -2.58
N LYS A 174 12.86 0.38 -3.04
CA LYS A 174 13.74 1.17 -2.15
C LYS A 174 12.98 2.26 -1.42
N VAL A 175 12.13 3.02 -2.12
CA VAL A 175 11.30 4.07 -1.52
C VAL A 175 10.39 3.50 -0.44
N TYR A 176 9.67 2.43 -0.72
CA TYR A 176 8.78 1.81 0.26
C TYR A 176 9.53 1.19 1.43
N CYS A 177 10.74 0.63 1.20
CA CYS A 177 11.58 0.18 2.31
C CYS A 177 11.96 1.34 3.24
N LYS A 178 12.39 2.49 2.70
CA LYS A 178 12.73 3.67 3.50
C LYS A 178 11.53 4.15 4.32
N LEU A 179 10.37 4.33 3.68
CA LEU A 179 9.13 4.73 4.36
C LEU A 179 8.69 3.71 5.43
N HIS A 180 8.92 2.41 5.21
CA HIS A 180 8.60 1.38 6.20
C HIS A 180 9.54 1.41 7.40
N ILE A 181 10.83 1.65 7.17
CA ILE A 181 11.85 1.82 8.22
C ILE A 181 11.54 3.05 9.07
N GLU A 182 11.07 4.15 8.46
CA GLU A 182 10.66 5.35 9.19
C GLU A 182 9.52 5.10 10.19
N LEU A 183 8.69 4.07 9.99
CA LEU A 183 7.66 3.67 10.96
C LEU A 183 8.23 2.95 12.19
N ALA A 184 9.49 2.51 12.17
CA ALA A 184 10.07 1.67 13.20
C ALA A 184 9.98 2.27 14.62
N PRO A 185 10.31 3.55 14.86
CA PRO A 185 10.18 4.14 16.21
C PRO A 185 8.74 4.13 16.72
N ILE A 186 7.77 4.40 15.83
CA ILE A 186 6.35 4.42 16.18
C ILE A 186 5.88 3.00 16.51
N LEU A 187 6.21 2.02 15.68
CA LEU A 187 5.86 0.61 15.88
C LEU A 187 6.45 0.05 17.18
N LEU A 188 7.70 0.41 17.49
CA LEU A 188 8.35 0.04 18.74
C LEU A 188 7.63 0.64 19.95
N LYS A 189 7.32 1.94 19.91
CA LYS A 189 6.61 2.64 20.98
C LYS A 189 5.21 2.06 21.21
N THR A 190 4.45 1.83 20.14
CA THR A 190 3.12 1.20 20.22
C THR A 190 3.21 -0.17 20.87
N ALA A 191 4.13 -1.02 20.43
CA ALA A 191 4.31 -2.35 20.98
C ALA A 191 4.71 -2.32 22.47
N SER A 192 5.62 -1.42 22.86
CA SER A 192 6.01 -1.22 24.25
C SER A 192 4.84 -0.79 25.13
N ASN A 193 3.99 0.13 24.65
CA ASN A 193 2.82 0.60 25.39
C ASN A 193 1.76 -0.49 25.56
N GLU A 194 1.63 -1.37 24.58
CA GLU A 194 0.70 -2.50 24.60
C GLU A 194 1.27 -3.74 25.32
N GLY A 195 2.53 -3.70 25.76
CA GLY A 195 3.21 -4.83 26.40
C GLY A 195 3.44 -6.02 25.46
N ILE A 196 3.50 -5.78 24.15
CA ILE A 196 3.70 -6.80 23.12
C ILE A 196 5.06 -6.67 22.45
N ARG A 197 5.47 -7.73 21.73
CA ARG A 197 6.68 -7.70 20.92
C ARG A 197 6.45 -6.82 19.67
N PRO A 198 7.38 -5.92 19.32
CA PRO A 198 7.27 -5.12 18.10
C PRO A 198 7.25 -6.00 16.84
N PRO A 199 6.47 -5.63 15.81
CA PRO A 199 6.37 -6.41 14.58
C PRO A 199 7.70 -6.40 13.81
N ARG A 200 7.99 -7.48 13.09
CA ARG A 200 9.20 -7.56 12.25
C ARG A 200 9.08 -6.62 11.05
N ILE A 201 10.08 -5.78 10.82
CA ILE A 201 10.20 -4.91 9.65
C ILE A 201 11.18 -5.55 8.64
N PRO A 202 10.71 -6.27 7.61
CA PRO A 202 11.58 -6.90 6.62
C PRO A 202 12.35 -5.88 5.76
N ALA A 203 11.87 -4.64 5.69
CA ALA A 203 12.49 -3.56 4.92
C ALA A 203 13.97 -3.33 5.25
N PHE A 204 14.40 -3.50 6.50
CA PHE A 204 15.82 -3.38 6.89
C PHE A 204 16.70 -4.33 6.08
N VAL A 205 16.31 -5.61 6.01
CA VAL A 205 17.10 -6.64 5.31
C VAL A 205 17.01 -6.47 3.80
N ILE A 206 15.82 -6.14 3.29
CA ILE A 206 15.60 -5.99 1.85
C ILE A 206 16.41 -4.79 1.33
N LEU A 207 16.32 -3.65 2.00
CA LEU A 207 17.05 -2.45 1.60
C LEU A 207 18.56 -2.62 1.72
N SER A 208 19.06 -3.26 2.79
CA SER A 208 20.50 -3.53 2.92
C SER A 208 21.03 -4.41 1.78
N ASN A 209 20.25 -5.42 1.36
CA ASN A 209 20.64 -6.28 0.23
C ASN A 209 20.70 -5.48 -1.08
N VAL A 210 19.68 -4.67 -1.35
CA VAL A 210 19.63 -3.83 -2.55
C VAL A 210 20.79 -2.82 -2.57
N LEU A 211 21.06 -2.14 -1.46
CA LEU A 211 22.17 -1.18 -1.36
C LEU A 211 23.53 -1.87 -1.54
N LYS A 212 23.69 -3.08 -1.01
CA LYS A 212 24.89 -3.90 -1.21
C LYS A 212 25.09 -4.28 -2.67
N GLU A 213 24.03 -4.69 -3.36
CA GLU A 213 24.04 -4.99 -4.80
C GLU A 213 24.43 -3.75 -5.63
N GLU A 214 24.02 -2.56 -5.20
CA GLU A 214 24.38 -1.26 -5.80
C GLU A 214 25.80 -0.77 -5.42
N GLY A 215 26.52 -1.47 -4.55
CA GLY A 215 27.84 -1.04 -4.05
C GLY A 215 27.80 0.13 -3.05
N ARG A 216 26.61 0.49 -2.54
CA ARG A 216 26.40 1.58 -1.58
C ARG A 216 26.59 1.09 -0.14
N LEU A 217 27.84 0.79 0.19
CA LEU A 217 28.19 0.09 1.44
C LEU A 217 27.91 0.90 2.70
N GLU A 218 28.13 2.22 2.68
CA GLU A 218 27.89 3.10 3.83
C GLU A 218 26.41 3.14 4.22
N GLU A 219 25.52 3.42 3.27
CA GLU A 219 24.06 3.39 3.52
C GLU A 219 23.56 2.00 3.93
N CYS A 220 24.19 0.93 3.44
CA CYS A 220 23.88 -0.43 3.85
C CYS A 220 24.17 -0.63 5.35
N GLU A 221 25.33 -0.16 5.82
CA GLU A 221 25.71 -0.23 7.24
C GLU A 221 24.75 0.58 8.12
N GLU A 222 24.35 1.79 7.68
CA GLU A 222 23.36 2.61 8.37
C GLU A 222 22.02 1.87 8.55
N VAL A 223 21.51 1.26 7.48
CA VAL A 223 20.25 0.50 7.51
C VAL A 223 20.36 -0.71 8.46
N LEU A 224 21.49 -1.42 8.45
CA LEU A 224 21.73 -2.55 9.36
C LEU A 224 21.81 -2.10 10.82
N MET A 225 22.44 -0.96 11.10
CA MET A 225 22.52 -0.36 12.43
C MET A 225 21.12 0.04 12.94
N LEU A 226 20.30 0.70 12.12
CA LEU A 226 18.91 1.01 12.46
C LEU A 226 18.09 -0.27 12.72
N GLY A 227 18.30 -1.32 11.92
CA GLY A 227 17.67 -2.63 12.14
C GLY A 227 18.08 -3.28 13.46
N HIS A 228 19.34 -3.12 13.85
CA HIS A 228 19.85 -3.58 15.15
C HIS A 228 19.21 -2.81 16.31
N GLN A 229 19.21 -1.48 16.23
CA GLN A 229 18.56 -0.57 17.18
C GLN A 229 17.08 -0.92 17.40
N TYR A 230 16.32 -1.13 16.31
CA TYR A 230 14.94 -1.58 16.40
C TYR A 230 14.79 -2.93 17.10
N LYS A 231 15.69 -3.88 16.82
CA LYS A 231 15.66 -5.22 17.44
C LYS A 231 15.94 -5.19 18.94
N ILE A 232 16.85 -4.34 19.39
CA ILE A 232 17.18 -4.18 20.82
C ILE A 232 16.22 -3.23 21.55
N GLY A 233 15.35 -2.53 20.81
CA GLY A 233 14.35 -1.62 21.35
C GLY A 233 14.92 -0.27 21.79
N LYS A 234 16.04 0.18 21.22
CA LYS A 234 16.67 1.47 21.54
C LYS A 234 17.16 2.14 20.26
N PHE A 235 16.75 3.39 20.05
CA PHE A 235 17.28 4.26 18.99
C PHE A 235 18.17 5.32 19.64
N ASP A 236 19.43 5.39 19.22
CA ASP A 236 20.34 6.46 19.62
C ASP A 236 20.14 7.61 18.63
N TYR A 237 19.61 8.75 19.09
CA TYR A 237 19.41 9.98 18.30
C TYR A 237 20.47 11.01 18.64
#